data_AF-L1Q2A5-F1
#
_entry.id   AF-L1Q2A5-F1
#
_cell.length_a   1.000
_cell.length_b   1.000
_cell.length_c   1.000
_cell.angle_alpha   90.00
_cell.angle_beta   90.00
_cell.angle_gamma   90.00
#
_symmetry.space_group_name_H-M   'P 1'
#
loop_
_entity.id
_entity.type
_entity.pdbx_description
1 polymer ?
#
loop_
_entity_poly.entity_id
_entity_poly.type
_entity_poly.pdbx_seq_one_letter_code
_entity_poly.pdbx_strand_id
1 'polypeptide(L)'
;MIKQYKELVATDLYIVAIYDNKSIDVYDRYENAKGALRQIADENNFKYDESWNTRQFGKKIIDALGGGAPAIADETYCVYTDAKGTVICGSKFEGSTKEGLRTVAAKYKIKYDEAWNTQQFGKKVIEALR
;
A
#
# COMPACT_ATOMS: atom_id res chain seq x y z
N MET A 1 -9.21 4.75 14.95
CA MET A 1 -8.38 5.92 14.55
C MET A 1 -7.76 5.56 13.21
N ILE A 2 -7.97 6.35 12.16
CA ILE A 2 -7.39 6.09 10.83
C ILE A 2 -5.87 6.24 10.97
N LYS A 3 -5.10 5.21 10.65
CA LYS A 3 -3.63 5.28 10.69
C LYS A 3 -3.17 6.18 9.55
N GLN A 4 -2.52 7.30 9.85
CA GLN A 4 -1.86 8.10 8.82
C GLN A 4 -0.54 7.46 8.43
N TYR A 5 -0.36 7.26 7.12
CA TYR A 5 0.92 6.77 6.60
C TYR A 5 1.94 7.91 6.69
N LYS A 6 3.13 7.56 7.15
CA LYS A 6 4.30 8.44 7.11
C LYS A 6 5.04 8.29 5.79
N GLU A 7 5.13 7.05 5.31
CA GLU A 7 5.86 6.71 4.10
C GLU A 7 5.32 5.44 3.46
N LEU A 8 5.30 5.44 2.12
CA LEU A 8 4.92 4.31 1.29
C LEU A 8 5.98 4.11 0.21
N VAL A 9 6.52 2.90 0.09
CA VAL A 9 7.39 2.51 -1.02
C VAL A 9 6.77 1.33 -1.74
N ALA A 10 6.56 1.50 -3.05
CA ALA A 10 6.05 0.45 -3.90
C ALA A 10 7.15 -0.07 -4.83
N THR A 11 7.21 -1.38 -4.96
CA THR A 11 7.98 -2.11 -5.95
C THR A 11 7.05 -2.58 -7.07
N ASP A 12 7.53 -3.42 -7.99
CA ASP A 12 6.69 -4.08 -9.00
C ASP A 12 5.63 -5.00 -8.40
N LEU A 13 5.91 -5.63 -7.25
CA LEU A 13 5.04 -6.66 -6.65
C LEU A 13 4.49 -6.31 -5.27
N TYR A 14 5.09 -5.38 -4.53
CA TYR A 14 4.75 -5.14 -3.14
C TYR A 14 4.69 -3.65 -2.81
N ILE A 15 3.99 -3.33 -1.73
CA ILE A 15 4.00 -2.00 -1.11
C ILE A 15 4.34 -2.19 0.36
N VAL A 16 5.31 -1.44 0.85
CA VAL A 16 5.65 -1.38 2.27
C VAL A 16 5.26 -0.02 2.81
N ALA A 17 4.42 -0.02 3.84
CA ALA A 17 3.89 1.17 4.49
C ALA A 17 4.50 1.33 5.88
N ILE A 18 4.99 2.52 6.20
CA ILE A 18 5.28 2.94 7.58
C ILE A 18 4.26 4.01 7.97
N TYR A 19 3.66 3.85 9.15
CA TYR A 19 2.70 4.79 9.72
C TYR A 19 3.37 5.73 10.74
N ASP A 20 2.69 6.82 11.10
CA ASP A 20 3.21 7.78 12.07
C ASP A 20 3.45 7.19 13.46
N ASN A 21 2.63 6.23 13.87
CA ASN A 21 2.81 5.45 15.11
C ASN A 21 3.94 4.40 15.01
N LYS A 22 4.72 4.40 13.92
CA LYS A 22 5.80 3.47 13.60
C LYS A 22 5.35 2.03 13.34
N SER A 23 4.05 1.74 13.24
CA SER A 23 3.62 0.44 12.73
C SER A 23 4.02 0.29 11.27
N ILE A 24 4.13 -0.94 10.81
CA ILE A 24 4.41 -1.28 9.42
C ILE A 24 3.35 -2.23 8.92
N ASP A 25 3.00 -2.08 7.66
CA ASP A 25 2.20 -3.04 6.93
C ASP A 25 2.81 -3.32 5.55
N VAL A 26 2.52 -4.51 5.04
CA VAL A 26 2.95 -4.97 3.73
C VAL A 26 1.70 -5.30 2.93
N TYR A 27 1.73 -4.96 1.64
CA TYR A 27 0.65 -5.19 0.69
C TYR A 27 1.21 -5.83 -0.56
N ASP A 28 0.42 -6.72 -1.16
CA ASP A 28 0.67 -7.23 -2.50
C ASP A 28 0.15 -6.20 -3.50
N ARG A 29 1.05 -5.70 -4.36
CA ARG A 29 0.70 -4.67 -5.35
C ARG A 29 -0.10 -5.31 -6.47
N TYR A 30 -1.20 -4.66 -6.83
CA TYR A 30 -1.94 -5.01 -8.04
C TYR A 30 -1.18 -4.57 -9.29
N GLU A 31 -1.01 -5.49 -10.24
CA GLU A 31 -0.48 -5.17 -11.56
C GLU A 31 -1.42 -4.21 -12.33
N ASN A 32 -2.73 -4.46 -12.24
CA ASN A 32 -3.77 -3.62 -12.86
C ASN A 32 -4.49 -2.74 -11.83
N ALA A 33 -4.00 -1.52 -11.64
CA ALA A 33 -4.60 -0.55 -10.73
C ALA A 33 -6.08 -0.24 -11.06
N LYS A 34 -6.48 -0.15 -12.34
CA LYS A 34 -7.88 0.15 -12.70
C LYS A 34 -8.82 -0.99 -12.30
N GLY A 35 -8.37 -2.24 -12.45
CA GLY A 35 -9.10 -3.41 -11.98
C GLY A 35 -9.27 -3.41 -10.47
N ALA A 36 -8.18 -3.16 -9.74
CA ALA A 36 -8.19 -3.06 -8.29
C ALA A 36 -9.15 -1.97 -7.77
N LEU A 37 -9.15 -0.78 -8.40
CA LEU A 37 -10.07 0.29 -8.01
C LEU A 37 -11.54 -0.10 -8.19
N ARG A 38 -11.88 -0.86 -9.25
CA ARG A 38 -13.25 -1.37 -9.43
C ARG A 38 -13.63 -2.34 -8.33
N GLN A 39 -12.76 -3.31 -8.02
CA GLN A 39 -12.99 -4.25 -6.93
C GLN A 39 -13.23 -3.52 -5.61
N ILE A 40 -12.35 -2.58 -5.24
CA ILE A 40 -12.49 -1.78 -4.01
C ILE A 40 -13.80 -0.98 -4.02
N ALA A 41 -14.17 -0.41 -5.16
CA ALA A 41 -15.41 0.34 -5.31
C ALA A 41 -16.64 -0.55 -5.10
N ASP A 42 -16.68 -1.73 -5.74
CA ASP A 42 -17.78 -2.68 -5.65
C ASP A 42 -17.97 -3.18 -4.21
N GLU A 43 -16.87 -3.55 -3.53
CA GLU A 43 -16.89 -3.99 -2.13
C GLU A 43 -17.38 -2.91 -1.16
N ASN A 44 -17.13 -1.63 -1.48
CA ASN A 44 -17.56 -0.49 -0.68
C ASN A 44 -18.86 0.15 -1.18
N ASN A 45 -19.58 -0.47 -2.13
CA ASN A 45 -20.79 0.07 -2.76
C ASN A 45 -20.59 1.50 -3.34
N PHE A 46 -19.37 1.82 -3.76
CA PHE A 46 -19.03 3.11 -4.36
C PHE A 46 -19.34 3.07 -5.86
N LYS A 47 -20.29 3.90 -6.29
CA LYS A 47 -20.64 4.01 -7.71
C LYS A 47 -19.54 4.73 -8.48
N TYR A 48 -19.10 4.14 -9.58
CA TYR A 48 -18.11 4.73 -10.47
C TYR A 48 -18.62 4.83 -11.90
N ASP A 49 -18.03 5.76 -12.64
CA ASP A 49 -18.29 5.96 -14.06
C ASP A 49 -17.19 5.26 -14.89
N GLU A 50 -17.57 4.52 -15.92
CA GLU A 50 -16.63 3.80 -16.79
C GLU A 50 -15.70 4.74 -17.57
N SER A 51 -16.14 5.97 -17.81
CA SER A 51 -15.38 7.03 -18.49
C SER A 51 -14.22 7.57 -17.65
N TRP A 52 -14.20 7.32 -16.34
CA TRP A 52 -13.10 7.79 -15.50
C TRP A 52 -11.79 7.08 -15.87
N ASN A 53 -10.74 7.89 -16.03
CA ASN A 53 -9.39 7.35 -16.12
C ASN A 53 -8.90 6.90 -14.74
N THR A 54 -7.86 6.06 -14.70
CA THR A 54 -7.36 5.46 -13.45
C THR A 54 -6.96 6.50 -12.41
N ARG A 55 -6.38 7.64 -12.83
CA ARG A 55 -5.96 8.71 -11.92
C ARG A 55 -7.14 9.42 -11.28
N GLN A 56 -8.14 9.78 -12.08
CA GLN A 56 -9.39 10.37 -11.58
C GLN A 56 -10.11 9.41 -10.65
N PHE A 57 -10.18 8.13 -11.04
CA PHE A 57 -10.86 7.10 -10.26
C PHE A 57 -10.16 6.89 -8.90
N GLY A 58 -8.83 6.75 -8.90
CA GLY A 58 -8.05 6.62 -7.67
C GLY A 58 -8.25 7.79 -6.71
N LYS A 59 -8.20 9.03 -7.23
CA LYS A 59 -8.48 10.22 -6.41
C LYS A 59 -9.88 10.18 -5.80
N LYS A 60 -10.90 9.84 -6.57
CA LYS A 60 -12.29 9.77 -6.08
C LYS A 60 -12.49 8.68 -5.03
N ILE A 61 -11.84 7.53 -5.18
CA ILE A 61 -11.86 6.48 -4.17
C ILE A 61 -11.22 6.95 -2.87
N ILE A 62 -10.04 7.57 -2.94
CA ILE A 62 -9.35 8.12 -1.76
C ILE A 62 -10.21 9.19 -1.09
N ASP A 63 -10.78 10.13 -1.86
CA ASP A 63 -11.62 11.21 -1.33
C ASP A 63 -12.88 10.64 -0.62
N ALA A 64 -13.46 9.56 -1.13
CA ALA A 64 -14.68 8.96 -0.59
C ALA A 64 -14.43 8.02 0.60
N LEU A 65 -13.39 7.18 0.54
CA LEU A 65 -13.15 6.10 1.51
C LEU A 65 -11.99 6.39 2.46
N GLY A 66 -11.08 7.29 2.12
CA GLY A 66 -9.89 7.61 2.90
C GLY A 66 -10.16 8.45 4.16
N GLY A 67 -11.41 8.83 4.43
CA GLY A 67 -11.78 9.60 5.63
C GLY A 67 -11.04 10.93 5.76
N GLY A 68 -10.76 11.60 4.63
CA GLY A 68 -10.00 12.84 4.57
C GLY A 68 -8.47 12.67 4.52
N ALA A 69 -7.96 11.43 4.54
CA ALA A 69 -6.54 11.15 4.33
C ALA A 69 -6.18 11.17 2.83
N PRO A 70 -4.93 11.51 2.46
CA PRO A 70 -4.48 11.54 1.07
C PRO A 70 -4.22 10.15 0.46
N ALA A 71 -4.45 9.08 1.23
CA ALA A 71 -4.39 7.68 0.78
C ALA A 71 -5.29 6.80 1.66
N ILE A 72 -5.60 5.61 1.16
CA ILE A 72 -6.15 4.49 1.93
C ILE A 72 -4.96 3.58 2.28
N ALA A 73 -4.83 3.20 3.54
CA ALA A 73 -3.82 2.25 3.99
C ALA A 73 -4.33 1.57 5.27
N ASP A 74 -5.18 0.57 5.10
CA ASP A 74 -5.90 -0.11 6.20
C ASP A 74 -5.60 -1.62 6.23
N GLU A 75 -6.47 -2.38 6.89
CA GLU A 75 -6.33 -3.83 7.08
C GLU A 75 -6.66 -4.63 5.81
N THR A 76 -7.20 -4.02 4.78
CA THR A 76 -7.61 -4.69 3.54
C THR A 76 -6.86 -4.15 2.33
N TYR A 77 -6.73 -2.82 2.20
CA TYR A 77 -6.18 -2.19 1.01
C TYR A 77 -5.21 -1.07 1.31
N CYS A 78 -4.31 -0.85 0.35
CA CYS A 78 -3.51 0.35 0.22
C CYS A 78 -3.80 0.98 -1.15
N VAL A 79 -4.22 2.24 -1.19
CA VAL A 79 -4.44 3.01 -2.41
C VAL A 79 -3.86 4.40 -2.22
N TYR A 80 -2.86 4.76 -3.04
CA TYR A 80 -2.27 6.09 -3.00
C TYR A 80 -1.87 6.56 -4.41
N THR A 81 -1.63 7.87 -4.54
CA THR A 81 -1.09 8.45 -5.76
C THR A 81 0.37 8.83 -5.50
N ASP A 82 1.29 8.36 -6.36
CA ASP A 82 2.70 8.71 -6.26
C ASP A 82 2.97 10.16 -6.71
N ALA A 83 4.22 10.62 -6.55
CA ALA A 83 4.61 11.98 -6.94
C ALA A 83 4.46 12.26 -8.45
N LYS A 84 4.41 11.22 -9.30
CA LYS A 84 4.22 11.34 -10.76
C LYS A 84 2.74 11.37 -11.14
N GLY A 85 1.83 11.17 -10.20
CA GLY A 85 0.39 11.08 -10.44
C GLY A 85 -0.10 9.68 -10.82
N THR A 86 0.74 8.65 -10.67
CA THR A 86 0.39 7.25 -10.90
C THR A 86 -0.38 6.73 -9.69
N VAL A 87 -1.49 6.03 -9.93
CA VAL A 87 -2.25 5.38 -8.85
C VAL A 87 -1.65 4.00 -8.60
N ILE A 88 -1.33 3.74 -7.35
CA ILE A 88 -0.78 2.47 -6.88
C ILE A 88 -1.78 1.87 -5.89
N CYS A 89 -2.17 0.63 -6.16
CA CYS A 89 -3.11 -0.14 -5.34
C CYS A 89 -2.43 -1.43 -4.88
N GLY A 90 -2.76 -1.89 -3.67
CA GLY A 90 -2.39 -3.21 -3.19
C GLY A 90 -3.41 -3.76 -2.19
N SER A 91 -3.52 -5.07 -2.11
CA SER A 91 -4.26 -5.79 -1.07
C SER A 91 -3.34 -6.11 0.08
N LYS A 92 -3.89 -6.23 1.28
CA LYS A 92 -3.12 -6.62 2.45
C LYS A 92 -2.40 -7.94 2.20
N PHE A 93 -1.11 -7.98 2.54
CA PHE A 93 -0.33 -9.22 2.45
C PHE A 93 -0.96 -10.29 3.33
N GLU A 94 -1.13 -11.49 2.79
CA GLU A 94 -1.65 -12.62 3.54
C GLU A 94 -0.60 -13.16 4.52
N GLY A 95 -0.85 -13.00 5.81
CA GLY A 95 0.03 -13.44 6.88
C GLY A 95 0.50 -12.30 7.77
N SER A 96 1.58 -12.52 8.51
CA SER A 96 2.12 -11.50 9.40
C SER A 96 2.94 -10.45 8.65
N THR A 97 2.98 -9.21 9.16
CA THR A 97 3.86 -8.16 8.64
C THR A 97 5.32 -8.61 8.56
N LYS A 98 5.80 -9.41 9.53
CA LYS A 98 7.19 -9.88 9.54
C LYS A 98 7.46 -10.89 8.41
N GLU A 99 6.50 -11.76 8.09
CA GLU A 99 6.58 -12.65 6.92
C GLU A 99 6.57 -11.84 5.62
N GLY A 100 5.67 -10.87 5.48
CA GLY A 100 5.62 -9.98 4.31
C GLY A 100 6.97 -9.27 4.09
N LEU A 101 7.55 -8.71 5.15
CA LEU A 101 8.87 -8.06 5.07
C LEU A 101 9.98 -9.04 4.66
N ARG A 102 9.95 -10.29 5.15
CA ARG A 102 10.92 -11.32 4.75
C ARG A 102 10.74 -11.70 3.27
N THR A 103 9.50 -11.82 2.81
CA THR A 103 9.18 -12.11 1.40
C THR A 103 9.72 -11.00 0.48
N VAL A 104 9.45 -9.74 0.83
CA VAL A 104 10.00 -8.58 0.11
C VAL A 104 11.53 -8.62 0.14
N ALA A 105 12.13 -8.81 1.31
CA ALA A 105 13.59 -8.84 1.42
C ALA A 105 14.23 -9.97 0.60
N ALA A 106 13.64 -11.17 0.61
CA ALA A 106 14.11 -12.29 -0.20
C ALA A 106 13.98 -11.99 -1.70
N LYS A 107 12.84 -11.45 -2.14
CA LYS A 107 12.58 -11.10 -3.55
C LYS A 107 13.60 -10.10 -4.09
N TYR A 108 13.89 -9.05 -3.34
CA TYR A 108 14.80 -7.97 -3.74
C TYR A 108 16.23 -8.13 -3.20
N LYS A 109 16.56 -9.30 -2.63
CA LYS A 109 17.89 -9.63 -2.09
C LYS A 109 18.39 -8.61 -1.05
N ILE A 110 17.47 -8.07 -0.25
CA ILE A 110 17.77 -7.13 0.84
C ILE A 110 18.28 -7.95 2.03
N LYS A 111 19.51 -7.64 2.47
CA LYS A 111 20.08 -8.26 3.67
C LYS A 111 19.37 -7.71 4.92
N TYR A 112 19.08 -8.60 5.86
CA TYR A 112 18.49 -8.24 7.15
C TYR A 112 19.03 -9.12 8.27
N ASP A 113 18.86 -8.63 9.49
CA ASP A 113 19.19 -9.37 10.72
C ASP A 113 17.89 -9.95 11.30
N GLU A 114 17.90 -11.23 11.63
CA GLU A 114 16.73 -11.92 12.20
C GLU A 114 16.35 -11.39 13.59
N ALA A 115 17.32 -10.83 14.32
CA ALA A 115 17.12 -10.21 15.63
C ALA A 115 16.37 -8.88 15.55
N TRP A 116 16.25 -8.27 14.37
CA TRP A 116 15.49 -7.02 14.22
C TRP A 116 14.01 -7.21 14.52
N ASN A 117 13.46 -6.26 15.27
CA ASN A 117 12.01 -6.16 15.41
C ASN A 117 11.39 -5.65 14.10
N THR A 118 10.06 -5.78 13.96
CA THR A 118 9.34 -5.41 12.74
C THR A 118 9.60 -3.95 12.34
N GLN A 119 9.66 -3.02 13.30
CA GLN A 119 9.90 -1.60 13.06
C GLN A 119 11.29 -1.33 12.45
N GLN A 120 12.32 -1.90 13.05
CA GLN A 120 13.70 -1.80 12.56
C GLN A 120 13.82 -2.43 11.17
N PHE A 121 13.26 -3.63 11.00
CA PHE A 121 13.34 -4.36 9.75
C PHE A 121 12.61 -3.65 8.61
N GLY A 122 11.35 -3.22 8.81
CA GLY A 122 10.62 -2.53 7.76
C GLY A 122 11.23 -1.18 7.37
N LYS A 123 11.81 -0.45 8.34
CA LYS A 123 12.59 0.76 8.01
C LYS A 123 13.76 0.44 7.09
N LYS A 124 14.49 -0.66 7.34
CA LYS A 124 15.63 -1.09 6.52
C LYS A 124 15.20 -1.56 5.13
N VAL A 125 14.06 -2.25 5.04
CA VAL A 125 13.47 -2.63 3.75
C VAL A 125 13.10 -1.38 2.95
N ILE A 126 12.41 -0.42 3.54
CA ILE A 126 12.08 0.86 2.88
C ILE A 126 13.33 1.61 2.43
N GLU A 127 14.36 1.72 3.29
CA GLU A 127 15.63 2.36 2.95
C GLU A 127 16.33 1.68 1.75
N ALA A 128 16.20 0.35 1.61
CA ALA A 128 16.84 -0.41 0.53
C ALA A 128 16.03 -0.44 -0.78
N LEU A 129 14.73 -0.11 -0.75
CA LEU A 129 13.84 -0.09 -1.91
C LEU A 129 13.73 1.27 -2.60
N ARG A 130 14.25 2.33 -1.97
CA ARG A 130 14.37 3.67 -2.56
C ARG A 130 15.53 3.72 -3.56
#